data_AF-A0A8J7FF68-F1
#
_entry.id   AF-A0A8J7FF68-F1
#
_cell.length_a   1.000
_cell.length_b   1.000
_cell.length_c   1.000
_cell.angle_alpha   90.00
_cell.angle_beta   90.00
_cell.angle_gamma   90.00
#
_symmetry.space_group_name_H-M   'P 1'
#
loop_
_entity.id
_entity.type
_entity.pdbx_description
1 polymer ?
#
loop_
_entity_poly.entity_id
_entity_poly.type
_entity_poly.pdbx_seq_one_letter_code
_entity_poly.pdbx_strand_id
1 'polypeptide(L)' 'MKQHIISPEANQDLEEIIDYFTNRNIDAGERFLDEFNKKCRYLANFPNMGRSYAEIKDYLRGLPIESYIIVKYFSLWF' A
#
# COMPACT_ATOMS: atom_id res chain seq x y z
N MET A 1 -15.69 3.69 10.29
CA MET A 1 -14.40 3.22 9.74
C MET A 1 -14.17 3.94 8.42
N LYS A 2 -13.04 4.63 8.22
CA LYS A 2 -12.74 5.23 6.92
C LYS A 2 -12.39 4.11 5.94
N GLN A 3 -13.15 3.99 4.86
CA GLN A 3 -12.87 3.05 3.79
C GLN A 3 -11.69 3.58 2.97
N HIS A 4 -10.68 2.75 2.77
CA HIS A 4 -9.63 3.00 1.78
C HIS A 4 -10.05 2.33 0.47
N ILE A 5 -9.86 3.03 -0.64
CA ILE A 5 -10.14 2.51 -1.98
C ILE A 5 -8.79 2.13 -2.58
N ILE A 6 -8.64 0.86 -2.98
CA ILE A 6 -7.49 0.38 -3.75
C ILE A 6 -7.82 0.63 -5.21
N SER A 7 -6.92 1.29 -5.95
CA SER A 7 -7.13 1.52 -7.38
C SER A 7 -6.98 0.21 -8.15
N PRO A 8 -7.56 0.08 -9.35
CA PRO A 8 -7.40 -1.13 -10.16
C PRO A 8 -5.93 -1.49 -10.41
N GLU A 9 -5.07 -0.50 -10.64
CA GLU A 9 -3.64 -0.70 -10.86
C GLU A 9 -2.96 -1.24 -9.60
N ALA A 10 -3.26 -0.66 -8.43
CA ALA A 10 -2.71 -1.15 -7.17
C ALA A 10 -3.22 -2.55 -6.80
N ASN A 11 -4.42 -2.94 -7.25
CA ASN A 11 -4.92 -4.29 -7.08
C ASN A 11 -4.17 -5.28 -7.99
N GLN A 12 -3.92 -4.91 -9.24
CA GLN A 12 -3.12 -5.72 -10.15
C GLN A 12 -1.68 -5.90 -9.63
N ASP A 13 -1.04 -4.83 -9.14
CA ASP A 13 0.29 -4.92 -8.52
C ASP A 13 0.30 -5.91 -7.36
N LEU A 14 -0.75 -5.90 -6.53
CA LEU A 14 -0.89 -6.81 -5.40
C LEU A 14 -1.04 -8.27 -5.85
N GLU A 15 -1.84 -8.54 -6.88
CA GLU A 15 -2.00 -9.87 -7.47
C GLU A 15 -0.65 -10.40 -8.01
N GLU A 16 0.08 -9.59 -8.76
CA GLU A 16 1.39 -9.96 -9.31
C GLU A 16 2.43 -10.26 -8.21
N ILE A 17 2.42 -9.49 -7.12
CA ILE A 17 3.30 -9.72 -5.97
C ILE A 17 2.93 -11.02 -5.24
N ILE A 18 1.64 -11.27 -5.03
CA ILE A 18 1.17 -12.51 -4.38
C ILE A 18 1.54 -13.71 -5.23
N ASP A 19 1.31 -13.66 -6.55
CA ASP A 19 1.68 -14.72 -7.49
C ASP A 19 3.20 -14.96 -7.48
N TYR A 20 4.00 -13.91 -7.38
CA TYR A 20 5.45 -14.04 -7.22
C TYR A 20 5.81 -14.83 -5.95
N PHE A 21 5.14 -14.57 -4.83
CA PHE A 21 5.41 -15.25 -3.57
C PHE A 21 4.87 -16.69 -3.56
N THR A 22 3.63 -16.93 -3.95
CA THR A 22 2.99 -18.26 -3.89
C THR A 22 3.72 -19.30 -4.73
N ASN A 23 4.31 -18.89 -5.86
CA ASN A 23 5.15 -19.76 -6.69
C ASN A 23 6.49 -20.15 -6.04
N ARG A 24 6.90 -19.51 -4.95
CA ARG A 24 8.22 -19.72 -4.29
C ARG A 24 8.10 -20.16 -2.84
N ASN A 25 7.22 -19.50 -2.09
CA ASN A 25 7.01 -19.68 -0.66
C ASN A 25 5.65 -19.08 -0.27
N ILE A 26 4.67 -19.95 -0.01
CA ILE A 26 3.30 -19.55 0.36
C ILE A 26 3.28 -18.76 1.68
N ASP A 27 4.04 -19.19 2.69
CA ASP A 27 4.13 -18.50 3.99
C ASP A 27 4.65 -17.06 3.84
N ALA A 28 5.56 -16.82 2.90
CA ALA A 28 6.05 -15.48 2.60
C ALA A 28 4.94 -14.60 1.98
N GLY A 29 4.11 -15.17 1.10
CA GLY A 29 2.96 -14.48 0.52
C GLY A 29 1.91 -14.10 1.57
N GLU A 30 1.60 -15.01 2.49
CA GLU A 30 0.68 -14.74 3.60
C GLU A 30 1.21 -13.63 4.52
N ARG A 31 2.49 -13.69 4.90
CA ARG A 31 3.11 -12.64 5.73
C ARG A 31 3.09 -11.27 5.05
N PHE A 32 3.36 -11.23 3.75
CA PHE A 32 3.29 -10.00 2.96
C PHE A 32 1.88 -9.41 2.98
N LEU A 33 0.86 -10.25 2.74
CA LEU A 33 -0.55 -9.85 2.79
C LEU A 33 -0.97 -9.30 4.16
N ASP A 34 -0.52 -9.94 5.24
CA ASP A 34 -0.81 -9.50 6.60
C ASP A 34 -0.21 -8.12 6.91
N GLU A 35 1.06 -7.91 6.54
CA GLU A 35 1.72 -6.62 6.71
C GLU A 35 1.09 -5.55 5.80
N PHE A 36 0.72 -5.89 4.56
CA PHE A 36 0.02 -4.96 3.66
C PHE A 36 -1.30 -4.50 4.27
N ASN A 37 -2.14 -5.43 4.72
CA ASN A 37 -3.41 -5.14 5.37
C ASN A 37 -3.24 -4.30 6.64
N LYS A 38 -2.21 -4.59 7.44
CA LYS A 38 -1.87 -3.79 8.63
C LYS A 38 -1.47 -2.37 8.27
N LYS A 39 -0.66 -2.17 7.23
CA LYS A 39 -0.29 -0.84 6.73
C LYS A 39 -1.50 -0.06 6.22
N CYS A 40 -2.42 -0.70 5.48
CA CYS A 40 -3.67 -0.09 5.04
C CYS A 40 -4.55 0.37 6.22
N ARG A 41 -4.66 -0.45 7.29
CA ARG A 41 -5.35 -0.05 8.53
C ARG A 41 -4.69 1.16 9.20
N TYR A 42 -3.36 1.21 9.25
CA TYR A 42 -2.67 2.39 9.79
C TYR A 42 -2.89 3.62 8.93
N LEU A 43 -2.87 3.50 7.60
CA LEU A 43 -3.15 4.62 6.70
C LEU A 43 -4.57 5.16 6.84
N ALA A 44 -5.55 4.30 7.09
CA ALA A 44 -6.93 4.71 7.35
C ALA A 44 -7.06 5.54 8.64
N ASN A 45 -6.27 5.22 9.67
CA ASN A 45 -6.26 5.92 10.95
C ASN A 45 -5.34 7.15 10.97
N PHE A 46 -4.24 7.10 10.22
CA PHE A 46 -3.18 8.11 10.16
C PHE A 46 -2.90 8.51 8.71
N PRO A 47 -3.81 9.26 8.05
CA PRO A 47 -3.72 9.52 6.61
C PRO A 47 -2.50 10.37 6.20
N ASN A 48 -1.89 11.09 7.15
CA ASN A 48 -0.66 11.88 6.96
C ASN A 48 0.62 11.04 7.13
N MET A 49 0.53 9.76 7.46
CA MET A 49 1.67 8.86 7.55
C MET A 49 2.27 8.58 6.16
N GLY A 50 3.58 8.32 6.13
CA GLY A 50 4.36 8.04 4.93
C GLY A 50 5.16 9.24 4.45
N ARG A 51 6.20 8.94 3.66
CA ARG A 51 7.05 9.95 3.02
C ARG A 51 6.24 10.70 1.97
N SER A 52 6.37 12.03 1.95
CA SER A 52 5.85 12.83 0.84
C SER A 52 6.77 12.70 -0.37
N TYR A 53 6.17 12.58 -1.54
CA TYR A 53 6.83 12.63 -2.85
C TYR A 53 6.28 13.79 -3.66
N ALA A 54 6.14 14.96 -3.02
CA ALA A 54 5.57 16.15 -3.65
C ALA A 54 6.45 16.65 -4.80
N GLU A 55 7.74 16.31 -4.78
CA GLU A 55 8.69 16.53 -5.87
C GLU A 55 8.35 15.75 -7.15
N ILE A 56 7.57 14.66 -7.05
CA ILE A 56 7.08 13.87 -8.19
C ILE A 56 5.67 14.32 -8.59
N LYS A 57 4.77 14.40 -7.60
CA LYS A 57 3.38 14.83 -7.80
C LYS A 57 2.79 15.31 -6.49
N ASP A 58 2.05 16.41 -6.54
CA ASP A 58 1.36 16.92 -5.38
C ASP A 58 0.49 15.86 -4.72
N TYR A 59 0.52 15.86 -3.39
CA TYR A 59 -0.23 14.94 -2.53
C TYR A 59 0.15 13.46 -2.67
N LEU A 60 1.18 13.13 -3.43
CA LEU A 60 1.72 11.78 -3.50
C LEU A 60 2.45 11.47 -2.20
N ARG A 61 2.10 10.35 -1.59
CA ARG A 61 2.77 9.81 -0.40
C ARG A 61 3.07 8.35 -0.62
N GLY A 62 4.13 7.85 0.03
CA GLY A 62 4.36 6.41 0.07
C GLY A 62 4.85 5.90 1.41
N LEU A 63 4.54 4.63 1.65
CA LEU A 63 4.83 3.94 2.89
C LEU A 63 5.58 2.64 2.55
N PRO A 64 6.82 2.45 3.03
CA PRO A 64 7.56 1.23 2.77
C PRO A 64 6.93 0.03 3.46
N ILE A 65 6.92 -1.09 2.74
CA ILE A 65 6.58 -2.43 3.20
C ILE A 65 7.59 -3.41 2.61
N GLU A 66 8.46 -3.97 3.44
CA GLU A 66 9.57 -4.83 2.99
C GLU A 66 10.36 -4.17 1.85
N SER A 67 10.40 -4.81 0.67
CA SER A 67 11.07 -4.34 -0.55
C SER A 67 10.20 -3.47 -1.47
N TYR A 68 8.98 -3.14 -1.05
CA TYR A 68 7.98 -2.41 -1.84
C TYR A 68 7.56 -1.09 -1.16
N ILE A 69 6.89 -0.22 -1.92
CA ILE A 69 6.33 1.03 -1.41
C ILE A 69 4.86 1.08 -1.78
N ILE A 70 3.98 1.21 -0.78
CA ILE A 70 2.57 1.50 -1.01
C ILE A 70 2.46 2.98 -1.37
N VAL A 71 2.09 3.27 -2.61
CA VAL A 71 1.91 4.63 -3.11
C VAL A 71 0.44 5.03 -3.01
N LYS A 72 0.17 6.24 -2.52
CA LYS A 72 -1.19 6.76 -2.38
C LYS A 72 -1.28 8.24 -2.70
N TYR A 73 -2.46 8.65 -3.17
CA TYR A 73 -2.84 10.06 -3.18
C TYR A 73 -3.48 10.43 -1.85
N PHE A 74 -2.97 11.50 -1.25
CA PHE A 74 -3.62 12.15 -0.13
C PHE A 74 -4.70 13.09 -0.67
N SER A 75 -5.98 12.83 -0.36
CA SER A 75 -7.03 13.81 -0.65
C SER A 75 -7.00 14.89 0.44
N LEU A 76 -6.78 16.14 0.03
CA LEU A 76 -6.86 17.32 0.90
C LEU A 76 -8.27 17.90 1.03
N TRP A 77 -9.28 17.31 0.39
CA TRP A 77 -10.65 17.82 0.44
C TRP A 77 -11.35 17.36 1.73
N PHE A 78 -11.27 18.23 2.75
CA PHE A 78 -12.37 18.54 3.67
C PHE A 78 -12.90 19.93 3.32
#